data_AF-A0A1I7KBM9-F1
#
_entry.id   AF-A0A1I7KBM9-F1
#
_cell.length_a   1.000
_cell.length_b   1.000
_cell.length_c   1.000
_cell.angle_alpha   90.00
_cell.angle_beta   90.00
_cell.angle_gamma   90.00
#
_symmetry.space_group_name_H-M   'P 1'
#
loop_
_entity.id
_entity.type
_entity.pdbx_description
1 polymer ?
#
loop_
_entity_poly.entity_id
_entity_poly.type
_entity_poly.pdbx_seq_one_letter_code
_entity_poly.pdbx_strand_id
1 'polypeptide(L)'
;MEAKVIRWGDDLAVRLSSAEAEELGIREGETVEIVSKRPVPPEPQQWAGRRYVNGLPVYTLEDMVAEMRRLGPDFEPPTVDWGPDVGSEIIDDDDSR
;
A
#
# COMPACT_ATOMS: atom_id res chain seq x y z
N MET A 1 -18.51 -20.12 11.34
CA MET A 1 -17.63 -20.24 12.51
C MET A 1 -17.74 -18.96 13.31
N GLU A 2 -17.90 -19.07 14.62
CA GLU A 2 -17.99 -17.93 15.54
C GLU A 2 -16.83 -18.04 16.51
N ALA A 3 -16.00 -17.00 16.60
CA ALA A 3 -14.85 -16.98 17.51
C ALA A 3 -14.95 -15.78 18.43
N LYS A 4 -14.49 -15.95 19.68
CA LYS A 4 -14.55 -14.88 20.69
C LYS A 4 -13.34 -13.97 20.57
N VAL A 5 -13.59 -12.68 20.40
CA VAL A 5 -12.55 -11.65 20.53
C VAL A 5 -12.33 -11.34 22.00
N ILE A 6 -11.07 -11.32 22.43
CA ILE A 6 -10.64 -11.02 23.80
C ILE A 6 -9.54 -9.95 23.80
N ARG A 7 -9.34 -9.28 24.94
CA ARG A 7 -8.17 -8.40 25.16
C ARG A 7 -6.97 -9.25 25.55
N TRP A 8 -5.82 -9.01 24.91
CA TRP A 8 -4.54 -9.63 25.26
C TRP A 8 -3.45 -8.55 25.30
N GLY A 9 -3.05 -8.14 26.51
CA GLY A 9 -2.21 -6.97 26.68
C GLY A 9 -2.90 -5.71 26.16
N ASP A 10 -2.23 -4.96 25.30
CA ASP A 10 -2.77 -3.77 24.65
C ASP A 10 -3.60 -4.08 23.39
N ASP A 11 -3.54 -5.32 22.90
CA ASP A 11 -4.15 -5.75 21.64
C ASP A 11 -5.46 -6.53 21.83
N LEU A 12 -6.14 -6.79 20.71
CA LEU A 12 -7.28 -7.70 20.62
C LEU A 12 -6.84 -9.00 19.93
N ALA A 13 -7.25 -10.13 20.49
CA ALA A 13 -6.96 -11.45 19.96
C ALA A 13 -8.25 -12.23 19.71
N VAL A 14 -8.25 -13.06 18.67
CA VAL A 14 -9.33 -14.02 18.40
C VAL A 14 -8.93 -15.35 19.01
N ARG A 15 -9.75 -15.87 19.93
CA ARG A 15 -9.48 -17.19 20.53
C ARG A 15 -10.09 -18.30 19.67
N LEU A 16 -9.23 -19.17 19.16
CA LEU A 16 -9.59 -20.42 18.50
C LEU A 16 -9.30 -21.59 19.44
N SER A 17 -10.19 -22.58 19.47
CA SER A 17 -9.89 -23.88 20.09
C SER A 17 -8.87 -24.65 19.24
N SER A 18 -8.21 -25.64 19.83
CA SER A 18 -7.26 -26.50 19.09
C SER A 18 -7.91 -27.19 17.89
N ALA A 19 -9.16 -27.65 18.03
CA ALA A 19 -9.91 -28.27 16.94
C ALA A 19 -10.17 -27.29 15.78
N GLU A 20 -10.52 -26.03 16.07
CA GLU A 20 -10.76 -25.01 15.05
C GLU A 20 -9.46 -24.60 14.36
N ALA A 21 -8.36 -24.49 15.11
CA ALA A 21 -7.04 -24.18 14.54
C ALA A 21 -6.56 -25.30 13.60
N GLU A 22 -6.75 -26.57 13.97
CA GLU A 22 -6.43 -27.74 13.13
C GLU A 22 -7.30 -27.80 11.88
N GLU A 23 -8.61 -27.56 11.99
CA GLU A 23 -9.54 -27.52 10.85
C GLU A 23 -9.15 -26.45 9.83
N LEU A 24 -8.69 -25.29 10.32
CA LEU A 24 -8.22 -24.18 9.49
C LEU A 24 -6.77 -24.34 9.02
N GLY A 25 -6.05 -25.35 9.51
CA GLY A 25 -4.64 -25.61 9.17
C GLY A 25 -3.66 -24.58 9.73
N ILE A 26 -4.07 -23.78 10.72
CA ILE A 26 -3.28 -22.70 11.31
C ILE A 26 -2.37 -23.26 12.39
N ARG A 27 -1.09 -22.90 12.36
CA ARG A 27 -0.11 -23.27 13.41
C ARG A 27 0.31 -22.07 14.24
N GLU A 28 0.77 -22.33 15.46
CA GLU A 28 1.36 -21.29 16.31
C GLU A 28 2.57 -20.65 15.61
N GLY A 29 2.62 -19.31 15.62
CA GLY A 29 3.65 -18.52 14.95
C GLY A 29 3.42 -18.27 13.45
N GLU A 30 2.35 -18.81 12.87
CA GLU A 30 1.98 -18.57 11.47
C GLU A 30 1.35 -17.19 11.29
N THR A 31 1.72 -16.49 10.21
CA THR A 31 1.08 -15.21 9.84
C THR A 31 -0.14 -15.50 8.98
N VAL A 32 -1.29 -14.94 9.36
CA VAL A 32 -2.56 -15.12 8.66
C VAL A 32 -3.11 -13.79 8.14
N GLU A 33 -3.84 -13.83 7.04
CA GLU A 33 -4.56 -12.68 6.49
C GLU A 33 -6.01 -12.65 7.01
N ILE A 34 -6.47 -11.48 7.47
CA ILE A 34 -7.84 -11.30 7.99
C ILE A 34 -8.68 -10.50 6.98
N VAL A 35 -9.68 -11.15 6.39
CA VAL A 35 -10.59 -10.53 5.42
C VAL A 35 -11.98 -10.31 6.06
N SER A 36 -12.48 -9.07 6.05
CA SER A 36 -13.84 -8.76 6.51
C SER A 36 -14.89 -9.18 5.48
N LYS A 37 -15.84 -10.01 5.89
CA LYS A 37 -17.01 -10.40 5.07
C LYS A 37 -18.20 -9.43 5.17
N ARG A 38 -18.17 -8.48 6.12
CA ARG A 38 -19.18 -7.42 6.11
C ARG A 38 -18.89 -6.53 4.91
N PRO A 39 -19.90 -6.13 4.12
CA PRO A 39 -19.71 -5.02 3.22
C PRO A 39 -19.22 -3.87 4.08
N VAL A 40 -17.97 -3.47 3.86
CA VAL A 40 -17.48 -2.19 4.38
C VAL A 40 -18.53 -1.19 3.89
N PRO A 41 -19.21 -0.44 4.78
CA PRO A 41 -20.02 0.68 4.33
C PRO A 41 -19.19 1.46 3.30
N PRO A 42 -19.76 2.05 2.24
CA PRO A 42 -18.99 2.79 1.24
C PRO A 42 -18.19 3.97 1.81
N GLU A 43 -18.25 4.20 3.12
CA GLU A 43 -17.25 4.98 3.80
C GLU A 43 -15.94 4.19 3.84
N PRO A 44 -14.89 4.63 3.12
CA PRO A 44 -13.57 4.07 3.30
C PRO A 44 -13.29 4.17 4.79
N GLN A 45 -13.15 3.02 5.46
CA GLN A 45 -12.76 3.00 6.85
C GLN A 45 -11.35 3.57 6.88
N GLN A 46 -11.31 4.87 7.15
CA GLN A 46 -10.11 5.66 7.34
C GLN A 46 -9.38 5.02 8.50
N TRP A 47 -8.54 4.03 8.21
CA TRP A 47 -7.41 3.71 9.07
C TRP A 47 -6.64 5.02 9.17
N ALA A 48 -6.91 5.79 10.22
CA ALA A 48 -6.37 7.11 10.51
C ALA A 48 -5.78 7.83 9.26
N GLY A 49 -6.65 8.37 8.40
CA GLY A 49 -6.25 9.33 7.36
C GLY A 49 -5.77 8.81 6.00
N ARG A 50 -5.68 7.50 5.72
CA ARG A 50 -5.25 7.02 4.37
C ARG A 50 -6.41 6.67 3.43
N ARG A 51 -6.41 7.30 2.25
CA ARG A 51 -7.31 7.00 1.13
C ARG A 51 -6.74 5.83 0.31
N TYR A 52 -7.60 4.99 -0.26
CA TYR A 52 -7.21 3.86 -1.13
C TYR A 52 -7.95 3.93 -2.48
N VAL A 53 -7.30 3.50 -3.56
CA VAL A 53 -7.87 3.37 -4.92
C VAL A 53 -7.41 2.03 -5.51
N ASN A 54 -8.34 1.20 -5.97
CA ASN A 54 -8.06 -0.15 -6.49
C ASN A 54 -7.23 -1.04 -5.53
N GLY A 55 -7.41 -0.89 -4.21
CA GLY A 55 -6.65 -1.62 -3.20
C GLY A 55 -5.24 -1.07 -2.91
N LEU A 56 -4.79 -0.04 -3.63
CA LEU A 56 -3.52 0.63 -3.38
C LEU A 56 -3.71 1.88 -2.51
N PRO A 57 -2.78 2.16 -1.58
CA PRO A 57 -2.81 3.41 -0.80
C PRO A 57 -2.57 4.61 -1.72
N VAL A 58 -3.36 5.66 -1.52
CA VAL A 58 -3.17 6.97 -2.14
C VAL A 58 -2.29 7.80 -1.21
N TYR A 59 -1.10 8.13 -1.69
CA TYR A 59 -0.18 9.04 -1.00
C TYR A 59 -0.47 10.49 -1.41
N THR A 60 -0.47 11.40 -0.44
CA THR A 60 -0.50 12.83 -0.71
C THR A 60 0.89 13.31 -1.14
N LEU A 61 0.96 14.49 -1.78
CA LEU A 61 2.24 15.13 -2.07
C LEU A 61 3.05 15.37 -0.78
N GLU A 62 2.36 15.74 0.32
CA GLU A 62 2.98 15.93 1.63
C GLU A 62 3.62 14.64 2.15
N ASP A 63 2.93 13.49 2.03
CA ASP A 63 3.49 12.18 2.40
C ASP A 63 4.77 11.86 1.61
N MET A 64 4.74 12.11 0.29
CA MET A 64 5.88 11.84 -0.58
C MET A 64 7.07 12.74 -0.25
N VAL A 65 6.83 14.02 0.03
CA VAL A 65 7.89 14.98 0.43
C VAL A 65 8.44 14.67 1.82
N ALA A 66 7.58 14.27 2.76
CA ALA A 66 8.01 13.83 4.09
C ALA A 66 8.90 12.59 4.00
N GLU A 67 8.54 11.64 3.14
CA GLU A 67 9.34 10.44 2.91
C GLU A 67 10.68 10.75 2.24
N MET A 68 10.69 11.63 1.23
CA MET A 68 11.92 12.11 0.59
C MET A 68 12.88 12.73 1.61
N ARG A 69 12.36 13.56 2.53
CA ARG A 69 13.15 14.16 3.61
C ARG A 69 13.64 13.13 4.63
N ARG A 70 12.84 12.09 4.90
CA ARG A 70 13.18 11.00 5.84
C ARG A 70 14.31 10.12 5.29
N LEU A 71 14.27 9.80 4.00
CA LEU A 71 15.30 9.02 3.32
C LEU A 71 16.60 9.81 3.17
N GLY A 72 16.49 11.13 2.95
CA GLY A 72 17.65 12.00 2.84
C GLY A 72 18.30 11.97 1.44
N PRO A 73 19.38 12.75 1.26
CA PRO A 73 19.98 12.99 -0.06
C PRO A 73 20.61 11.74 -0.69
N ASP A 74 20.98 10.73 0.10
CA ASP A 74 21.55 9.47 -0.40
C ASP A 74 20.58 8.67 -1.28
N PHE A 75 19.27 9.00 -1.21
CA PHE A 75 18.21 8.37 -1.99
C PHE A 75 17.65 9.29 -3.08
N GLU A 76 18.27 10.45 -3.33
CA GLU A 76 17.88 11.33 -4.42
C GLU A 76 18.29 10.69 -5.77
N PRO A 77 17.35 10.42 -6.69
CA PRO A 77 17.70 9.84 -7.97
C PRO A 77 18.50 10.84 -8.82
N PRO A 78 19.46 10.37 -9.64
CA PRO A 78 20.20 11.26 -10.50
C PRO A 78 19.28 11.90 -11.54
N THR A 79 19.55 13.16 -11.88
CA THR A 79 18.94 13.77 -13.05
C THR A 79 19.43 13.06 -14.31
N VAL A 80 18.50 12.53 -15.10
CA VAL A 80 18.82 11.87 -16.36
C VAL A 80 18.73 12.90 -17.48
N ASP A 81 19.84 13.08 -18.20
CA ASP A 81 19.86 13.75 -19.50
C ASP A 81 19.33 12.76 -20.55
N TRP A 82 18.14 13.03 -21.07
CA TRP A 82 17.50 12.20 -22.10
C TRP A 82 18.10 12.43 -23.49
N GLY A 83 19.03 13.37 -23.63
CA GLY A 83 19.63 13.75 -24.90
C GLY A 83 18.76 14.73 -25.69
N PRO A 84 19.17 15.06 -26.93
CA PRO A 84 18.40 15.93 -27.80
C PRO A 84 17.09 15.26 -28.21
N ASP A 85 16.12 16.08 -28.64
CA ASP A 85 14.87 15.58 -29.21
C ASP A 85 15.18 14.65 -30.41
N VAL A 86 14.53 13.48 -30.45
CA VAL A 86 14.68 12.47 -31.53
C VAL A 86 13.34 12.05 -32.14
N GLY A 87 12.28 12.81 -31.87
CA GLY A 87 10.93 12.52 -32.36
C GLY A 87 10.76 12.76 -33.87
N SER A 88 9.86 12.00 -34.49
CA SER A 88 9.50 12.20 -35.91
C SER A 88 8.72 13.49 -36.16
N GLU A 89 8.24 14.13 -35.10
CA GLU A 89 7.58 15.44 -35.08
C GLU A 89 8.54 16.63 -35.18
N ILE A 90 9.86 16.39 -35.15
CA ILE A 90 10.85 17.45 -35.32
C ILE A 90 10.73 18.02 -36.74
N ILE A 91 10.38 19.30 -36.79
CA ILE A 91 10.38 20.07 -38.04
C ILE A 91 11.82 20.53 -38.27
N ASP A 92 12.39 20.11 -39.39
CA ASP A 92 13.67 20.63 -39.87
C ASP A 92 13.42 21.99 -40.54
N ASP A 93 13.73 23.08 -39.83
CA ASP A 93 13.57 24.44 -40.33
C ASP A 93 14.48 24.73 -41.56
N ASP A 94 15.50 23.89 -41.82
CA ASP A 94 16.35 23.96 -43.02
C ASP A 94 15.79 23.11 -44.20
N ASP A 95 14.76 22.27 -44.00
CA ASP A 95 14.05 21.56 -45.07
C ASP A 95 13.10 22.52 -45.80
N SER A 96 13.71 23.41 -46.58
CA SER A 96 13.04 24.33 -47.50
C SER A 96 12.51 23.57 -48.73
N ARG A 97 11.34 22.93 -48.59
CA ARG A 97 10.56 22.38 -49.70
C ARG A 97 9.17 22.99 -49.83
#